data_AF-A0A1B6HU87-F1
#
_entry.id   AF-A0A1B6HU87-F1
#
_cell.length_a   1.000
_cell.length_b   1.000
_cell.length_c   1.000
_cell.angle_alpha   90.00
_cell.angle_beta   90.00
_cell.angle_gamma   90.00
#
_symmetry.space_group_name_H-M   'P 1'
#
loop_
_entity.id
_entity.type
_entity.pdbx_description
1 polymer ?
#
loop_
_entity_poly.entity_id
_entity_poly.type
_entity_poly.pdbx_seq_one_letter_code
_entity_poly.pdbx_strand_id
1 'polypeptide(L)'
;WAQDAGKGTGIISTCRITDASPAATYAHSAYRLWQTDHEMKRDIEINELGDDNFSIDEAMKGLKDISLQMIENSPGNGFKVILGGGWDTFLPNITHDDPKKTGARLDNRNLIQEWKSAKENIHKSATYVTDKSELLKLDINNTDYVL
;
A
#
# COMPACT_ATOMS: atom_id res chain seq x y z
N TRP A 1 -1.89 17.88 7.66
CA TRP A 1 -1.82 19.33 7.35
C TRP A 1 -2.49 19.73 6.04
N ALA A 2 -1.96 19.35 4.87
CA ALA A 2 -2.52 19.82 3.59
C ALA A 2 -3.96 19.32 3.35
N GLN A 3 -4.23 18.04 3.66
CA GLN A 3 -5.58 17.48 3.58
C GLN A 3 -6.54 18.10 4.60
N ASP A 4 -6.09 18.36 5.83
CA ASP A 4 -6.89 19.06 6.86
C ASP A 4 -7.29 20.47 6.40
N ALA A 5 -6.46 21.10 5.56
CA ALA A 5 -6.74 22.39 4.93
C ALA A 5 -7.53 22.29 3.59
N GLY A 6 -8.05 21.10 3.25
CA GLY A 6 -8.84 20.87 2.03
C GLY A 6 -8.04 20.85 0.73
N LYS A 7 -6.71 20.67 0.77
CA LYS A 7 -5.85 20.66 -0.42
C LYS A 7 -5.68 19.25 -0.99
N GLY A 8 -5.53 19.18 -2.31
CA GLY A 8 -5.07 17.97 -2.99
C GLY A 8 -3.65 17.61 -2.57
N THR A 9 -3.39 16.31 -2.46
CA THR A 9 -2.08 15.76 -2.07
C THR A 9 -1.77 14.52 -2.88
N GLY A 10 -0.49 14.20 -3.03
CA GLY A 10 -0.04 13.02 -3.73
C GLY A 10 1.46 12.79 -3.57
N ILE A 11 1.91 11.61 -3.97
CA ILE A 11 3.30 11.16 -3.92
C ILE A 11 3.73 10.62 -5.28
N ILE A 12 4.95 10.95 -5.68
CA ILE A 12 5.58 10.43 -6.89
C ILE A 12 7.01 10.03 -6.51
N SER A 13 7.39 8.80 -6.86
CA SER A 13 8.74 8.30 -6.60
C SER A 13 9.20 7.35 -7.70
N THR A 14 10.51 7.25 -7.89
CA THR A 14 11.13 6.17 -8.68
C THR A 14 11.32 4.89 -7.87
N CYS A 15 11.17 4.97 -6.54
CA CYS A 15 11.25 3.82 -5.63
C CYS A 15 9.89 3.16 -5.48
N ARG A 16 9.81 2.15 -4.59
CA ARG A 16 8.53 1.63 -4.10
C ARG A 16 7.80 2.77 -3.37
N ILE A 17 6.49 2.91 -3.55
CA ILE A 17 5.73 3.94 -2.83
C ILE A 17 5.67 3.68 -1.31
N THR A 18 6.00 2.46 -0.90
CA THR A 18 6.16 2.01 0.50
C THR A 18 7.57 2.16 1.05
N ASP A 19 8.54 2.63 0.24
CA ASP A 19 9.88 2.91 0.74
C ASP A 19 9.86 4.09 1.72
N ALA A 20 10.90 4.23 2.55
CA ALA A 20 10.91 5.15 3.69
C ALA A 20 10.59 6.61 3.32
N SER A 21 11.15 7.11 2.21
CA SER A 21 10.94 8.50 1.79
C SER A 21 9.47 8.80 1.44
N PRO A 22 8.79 8.05 0.54
CA PRO A 22 7.36 8.25 0.31
C PRO A 22 6.50 7.85 1.51
N ALA A 23 6.83 6.77 2.22
CA ALA A 23 6.09 6.31 3.40
C ALA A 23 6.04 7.34 4.52
N ALA A 24 7.10 8.14 4.70
CA ALA A 24 7.14 9.21 5.70
C ALA A 24 6.03 10.27 5.54
N THR A 25 5.36 10.33 4.37
CA THR A 25 4.25 11.24 4.13
C THR A 25 2.91 10.72 4.69
N TYR A 26 2.79 9.43 4.99
CA TYR A 26 1.50 8.82 5.35
C TYR A 26 1.53 7.72 6.42
N ALA A 27 2.66 7.05 6.61
CA ALA A 27 2.75 5.88 7.48
C ALA A 27 3.38 6.22 8.84
N HIS A 28 2.94 5.49 9.86
CA HIS A 28 3.55 5.43 11.18
C HIS A 28 3.97 3.99 11.41
N SER A 29 5.28 3.71 11.30
CA SER A 29 5.84 2.37 11.49
C SER A 29 7.08 2.44 12.37
N ALA A 30 7.24 1.46 13.26
CA ALA A 30 8.44 1.32 14.08
C ALA A 30 9.64 0.84 13.24
N TYR A 31 9.38 0.16 12.12
CA TYR A 31 10.42 -0.35 11.23
C TYR A 31 10.09 -0.10 9.76
N ARG A 32 11.04 0.50 9.04
CA ARG A 32 10.85 0.91 7.64
C ARG A 32 10.69 -0.26 6.66
N LEU A 33 11.10 -1.48 7.05
CA LEU A 33 10.97 -2.66 6.22
C LEU A 33 9.65 -3.42 6.45
N TRP A 34 8.76 -2.95 7.32
CA TRP A 34 7.40 -3.50 7.40
C TRP A 34 6.53 -2.97 6.26
N GLN A 35 6.96 -3.16 5.00
CA GLN A 35 6.19 -2.69 3.84
C GLN A 35 4.97 -3.56 3.60
N THR A 36 5.09 -4.86 3.86
CA THR A 36 3.98 -5.82 3.84
C THR A 36 3.90 -6.61 5.15
N ASP A 37 2.73 -7.17 5.44
CA ASP A 37 2.48 -8.14 6.51
C ASP A 37 3.48 -9.31 6.54
N HIS A 38 3.91 -9.82 5.37
CA HIS A 38 4.96 -10.85 5.29
C HIS A 38 6.30 -10.41 5.90
N GLU A 39 6.76 -9.18 5.61
CA GLU A 39 8.01 -8.66 6.15
C GLU A 39 7.91 -8.38 7.64
N MET A 40 6.75 -7.88 8.09
CA MET A 40 6.46 -7.69 9.51
C MET A 40 6.49 -9.03 10.27
N LYS A 41 5.81 -10.06 9.73
CA LYS A 41 5.82 -11.40 10.31
C LYS A 41 7.24 -11.94 10.43
N ARG A 42 8.02 -11.89 9.35
CA ARG A 42 9.41 -12.38 9.31
C ARG A 42 10.32 -11.67 10.31
N ASP A 43 10.21 -10.34 10.42
CA ASP A 43 11.03 -9.56 11.33
C ASP A 43 10.71 -9.90 12.80
N ILE A 44 9.42 -9.98 13.14
CA ILE A 44 9.00 -10.36 14.50
C ILE A 44 9.44 -11.81 14.81
N GLU A 45 9.24 -12.76 13.89
CA GLU A 45 9.66 -14.15 14.06
C GLU A 45 11.17 -14.29 14.33
N ILE A 46 12.02 -13.47 13.67
CA ILE A 46 13.47 -13.51 13.86
C ILE A 46 13.89 -12.94 15.22
N ASN A 47 13.22 -11.88 15.68
CA ASN A 47 13.61 -11.18 16.91
C ASN A 47 13.11 -11.89 18.19
N GLU A 48 12.07 -12.72 18.08
CA GLU A 48 11.44 -13.43 19.21
C GLU A 48 11.78 -14.94 19.23
N LEU A 49 12.84 -15.34 18.51
CA LEU A 49 13.31 -16.74 18.46
C LEU A 49 13.65 -17.25 19.88
N GLY A 50 12.83 -18.17 20.40
CA GLY A 50 13.12 -18.93 21.62
C GLY A 50 12.16 -18.74 22.79
N ASP A 51 11.07 -17.97 22.63
CA ASP A 51 9.97 -17.92 23.60
C ASP A 51 8.81 -18.83 23.16
N ASP A 52 8.66 -19.97 23.84
CA ASP A 52 7.60 -20.96 23.56
C ASP A 52 6.17 -20.41 23.82
N ASN A 53 6.03 -19.28 24.53
CA ASN A 53 4.75 -18.62 24.77
C ASN A 53 4.46 -17.49 23.77
N PHE A 54 5.37 -17.20 22.84
CA PHE A 54 5.20 -16.11 21.90
C PHE A 54 4.22 -16.47 20.78
N SER A 55 3.17 -15.67 20.62
CA SER A 55 2.22 -15.79 19.52
C SER A 55 2.41 -14.64 18.52
N ILE A 56 2.84 -15.00 17.31
CA ILE A 56 3.02 -14.04 16.21
C ILE A 56 1.71 -13.33 15.85
N ASP A 57 0.59 -14.04 15.88
CA ASP A 57 -0.73 -13.48 15.56
C ASP A 57 -1.17 -12.46 16.62
N GLU A 58 -0.83 -12.69 17.89
CA GLU A 58 -1.10 -11.73 18.97
C GLU A 58 -0.20 -10.50 18.87
N ALA A 59 1.09 -10.68 18.56
CA ALA A 59 2.04 -9.58 18.37
C ALA A 59 1.68 -8.70 17.17
N MET A 60 1.17 -9.30 16.09
CA MET A 60 0.72 -8.58 14.89
C MET A 60 -0.69 -7.99 15.03
N LYS A 61 -1.43 -8.31 16.11
CA LYS A 61 -2.82 -7.90 16.28
C LYS A 61 -2.94 -6.37 16.34
N GLY A 62 -3.65 -5.81 15.36
CA GLY A 62 -3.89 -4.37 15.25
C GLY A 62 -2.72 -3.58 14.64
N LEU A 63 -1.61 -4.24 14.31
CA LEU A 63 -0.56 -3.63 13.51
C LEU A 63 -0.97 -3.57 12.04
N LYS A 64 -0.56 -2.50 11.35
CA LYS A 64 -0.74 -2.33 9.92
C LYS A 64 0.61 -2.13 9.26
N ASP A 65 0.92 -2.95 8.26
CA ASP A 65 2.06 -2.71 7.38
C ASP A 65 1.91 -1.41 6.59
N ILE A 66 3.02 -0.89 6.07
CA ILE A 66 3.04 0.41 5.37
C ILE A 66 2.09 0.40 4.16
N SER A 67 1.98 -0.70 3.40
CA SER A 67 1.02 -0.77 2.28
C SER A 67 -0.42 -0.62 2.76
N LEU A 68 -0.78 -1.31 3.83
CA LEU A 68 -2.12 -1.24 4.39
C LEU A 68 -2.45 0.15 4.95
N GLN A 69 -1.50 0.80 5.61
CA GLN A 69 -1.66 2.17 6.09
C GLN A 69 -1.93 3.16 4.95
N MET A 70 -1.31 2.96 3.78
CA MET A 70 -1.57 3.81 2.60
C MET A 70 -3.04 3.75 2.16
N ILE A 71 -3.66 2.58 2.23
CA ILE A 71 -5.03 2.37 1.73
C ILE A 71 -6.08 2.73 2.77
N GLU A 72 -5.85 2.43 4.05
CA GLU A 72 -6.86 2.58 5.09
C GLU A 72 -6.75 3.86 5.90
N ASN A 73 -5.54 4.38 6.12
CA ASN A 73 -5.32 5.49 7.06
C ASN A 73 -5.16 6.82 6.34
N SER A 74 -5.57 7.91 7.01
CA SER A 74 -5.20 9.26 6.62
C SER A 74 -3.72 9.53 7.01
N PRO A 75 -2.94 10.23 6.18
CA PRO A 75 -3.33 10.89 4.93
C PRO A 75 -3.27 10.01 3.67
N GLY A 76 -2.72 8.79 3.74
CA GLY A 76 -2.48 7.96 2.56
C GLY A 76 -3.75 7.70 1.73
N ASN A 77 -4.84 7.37 2.42
CA ASN A 77 -6.12 7.07 1.79
C ASN A 77 -6.76 8.30 1.09
N GLY A 78 -6.24 9.51 1.34
CA GLY A 78 -6.71 10.76 0.74
C GLY A 78 -5.88 11.24 -0.45
N PHE A 79 -4.76 10.58 -0.77
CA PHE A 79 -3.92 10.98 -1.90
C PHE A 79 -4.65 10.85 -3.24
N LYS A 80 -4.59 11.92 -4.03
CA LYS A 80 -5.15 12.04 -5.39
C LYS A 80 -4.24 11.41 -6.44
N VAL A 81 -2.93 11.44 -6.19
CA VAL A 81 -1.89 10.93 -7.10
C VAL A 81 -0.94 10.07 -6.29
N ILE A 82 -0.77 8.82 -6.68
CA ILE A 82 0.23 7.91 -6.15
C ILE A 82 0.93 7.31 -7.36
N LEU A 83 2.21 7.61 -7.58
CA LEU A 83 2.97 7.06 -8.71
C LEU A 83 4.33 6.54 -8.23
N GLY A 84 4.63 5.28 -8.54
CA GLY A 84 5.93 4.67 -8.25
C GLY A 84 5.90 3.16 -8.44
N GLY A 85 6.86 2.46 -7.84
CA GLY A 85 6.94 1.00 -7.88
C GLY A 85 6.31 0.33 -6.65
N GLY A 86 6.56 -0.98 -6.50
CA GLY A 86 6.20 -1.75 -5.30
C GLY A 86 4.80 -2.37 -5.31
N TRP A 87 4.20 -2.53 -6.49
CA TRP A 87 2.87 -3.11 -6.68
C TRP A 87 2.69 -4.48 -6.02
N ASP A 88 3.76 -5.27 -5.91
CA ASP A 88 3.78 -6.59 -5.27
C ASP A 88 3.37 -6.54 -3.79
N THR A 89 3.70 -5.47 -3.07
CA THR A 89 3.32 -5.29 -1.65
C THR A 89 1.82 -5.04 -1.43
N PHE A 90 1.08 -4.80 -2.52
CA PHE A 90 -0.37 -4.54 -2.50
C PHE A 90 -1.19 -5.75 -2.96
N LEU A 91 -0.55 -6.83 -3.38
CA LEU A 91 -1.22 -8.00 -3.93
C LEU A 91 -1.01 -9.25 -3.07
N PRO A 92 -1.98 -10.17 -3.07
CA PRO A 92 -1.86 -11.40 -2.34
C PRO A 92 -0.81 -12.32 -2.99
N ASN A 93 -0.11 -13.08 -2.14
CA ASN A 93 0.82 -14.11 -2.57
C ASN A 93 0.04 -15.36 -2.99
N ILE A 94 -0.52 -15.32 -4.20
CA ILE A 94 -1.22 -16.44 -4.83
C ILE A 94 -0.42 -16.97 -6.02
N THR A 95 -0.44 -18.29 -6.21
CA THR A 95 0.18 -18.93 -7.37
C THR A 95 -0.50 -18.47 -8.66
N HIS A 96 0.27 -17.87 -9.55
CA HIS A 96 -0.17 -17.44 -10.88
C HIS A 96 0.54 -18.22 -11.98
N ASP A 97 -0.11 -18.35 -13.14
CA ASP A 97 0.49 -18.91 -14.36
C ASP A 97 1.71 -18.10 -14.84
N ASP A 98 1.73 -16.79 -14.51
CA ASP A 98 2.90 -15.93 -14.66
C ASP A 98 3.53 -15.69 -13.29
N PRO A 99 4.63 -16.37 -12.94
CA PRO A 99 5.28 -16.24 -11.63
C PRO A 99 5.82 -14.82 -11.37
N LYS A 100 5.97 -13.99 -12.41
CA LYS A 100 6.35 -12.58 -12.26
C LYS A 100 5.21 -11.69 -11.77
N LYS A 101 3.99 -12.23 -11.68
CA LYS A 101 2.77 -11.53 -11.22
C LYS A 101 2.35 -11.92 -9.80
N THR A 102 3.27 -12.41 -8.99
CA THR A 102 2.98 -12.84 -7.61
C THR A 102 3.11 -11.66 -6.65
N GLY A 103 2.10 -11.45 -5.80
CA GLY A 103 2.14 -10.49 -4.72
C GLY A 103 2.91 -10.99 -3.50
N ALA A 104 3.13 -10.12 -2.53
CA ALA A 104 3.89 -10.44 -1.32
C ALA A 104 3.01 -10.67 -0.07
N ARG A 105 1.72 -10.32 -0.12
CA ARG A 105 0.86 -10.33 1.07
C ARG A 105 0.43 -11.74 1.48
N LEU A 106 0.44 -12.05 2.78
CA LEU A 106 -0.01 -13.33 3.33
C LEU A 106 -1.50 -13.31 3.72
N ASP A 107 -2.07 -12.13 3.94
CA ASP A 107 -3.45 -11.93 4.35
C ASP A 107 -4.49 -12.11 3.24
N ASN A 108 -4.08 -12.55 2.05
CA ASN A 108 -4.92 -12.74 0.87
C ASN A 108 -5.67 -11.47 0.39
N ARG A 109 -5.22 -10.27 0.79
CA ARG A 109 -5.84 -9.01 0.39
C ARG A 109 -5.26 -8.47 -0.90
N ASN A 110 -6.14 -7.94 -1.75
CA ASN A 110 -5.77 -7.17 -2.93
C ASN A 110 -6.05 -5.69 -2.67
N LEU A 111 -5.04 -5.01 -2.13
CA LEU A 111 -5.15 -3.62 -1.70
C LEU A 111 -5.37 -2.64 -2.87
N ILE A 112 -4.96 -3.00 -4.10
CA ILE A 112 -5.27 -2.20 -5.29
C ILE A 112 -6.79 -2.21 -5.56
N GLN A 113 -7.42 -3.38 -5.44
CA GLN A 113 -8.88 -3.48 -5.62
C GLN A 113 -9.62 -2.80 -4.48
N GLU A 114 -9.17 -2.98 -3.24
CA GLU A 114 -9.75 -2.28 -2.10
C GLU A 114 -9.66 -0.75 -2.22
N TRP A 115 -8.53 -0.23 -2.73
CA TRP A 115 -8.39 1.18 -3.03
C TRP A 115 -9.40 1.66 -4.08
N LYS A 116 -9.57 0.91 -5.19
CA LYS A 116 -10.58 1.22 -6.22
C LYS A 116 -11.98 1.25 -5.63
N SER A 117 -12.36 0.20 -4.91
CA SER A 117 -13.67 0.10 -4.25
C SER A 117 -13.89 1.22 -3.25
N ALA A 118 -12.86 1.62 -2.50
CA ALA A 118 -12.95 2.75 -1.58
C ALA A 118 -13.24 4.08 -2.30
N LYS A 119 -12.69 4.30 -3.51
CA LYS A 119 -12.99 5.50 -4.32
C LYS A 119 -14.37 5.45 -4.95
N GLU A 120 -14.77 4.29 -5.43
CA GLU A 120 -16.11 4.07 -5.98
C GLU A 120 -17.20 4.31 -4.92
N ASN A 121 -17.00 3.84 -3.70
CA ASN A 121 -17.91 4.02 -2.57
C ASN A 121 -18.15 5.50 -2.19
N ILE A 122 -17.22 6.40 -2.55
CA ILE A 122 -17.39 7.84 -2.37
C ILE A 122 -17.75 8.57 -3.67
N HIS A 123 -18.19 7.82 -4.69
CA HIS A 123 -18.57 8.31 -6.02
C HIS A 123 -17.48 9.13 -6.71
N LYS A 124 -16.24 8.65 -6.62
CA LYS A 124 -15.06 9.26 -7.24
C LYS A 124 -14.43 8.37 -8.28
N SER A 125 -14.01 8.95 -9.40
CA SER A 125 -13.36 8.19 -10.47
C SER A 125 -11.91 7.88 -10.09
N ALA A 126 -11.52 6.62 -10.24
CA ALA A 126 -10.19 6.14 -9.89
C ALA A 126 -9.61 5.30 -11.02
N THR A 127 -8.37 5.58 -11.39
CA THR A 127 -7.66 4.85 -12.45
C THR A 127 -6.39 4.26 -11.88
N TYR A 128 -6.15 2.97 -12.15
CA TYR A 128 -4.89 2.30 -11.86
C TYR A 128 -4.12 2.13 -13.17
N VAL A 129 -2.90 2.66 -13.24
CA VAL A 129 -2.03 2.61 -14.42
C VAL A 129 -0.75 1.85 -14.10
N THR A 130 -0.29 1.04 -15.04
CA THR A 130 0.87 0.16 -14.85
C THR A 130 2.02 0.41 -15.81
N ASP A 131 1.77 1.18 -16.88
CA ASP A 131 2.79 1.52 -17.85
C ASP A 131 2.71 2.98 -18.33
N LYS A 132 3.78 3.40 -19.03
CA LYS A 132 3.91 4.75 -19.58
C LYS A 132 2.78 5.10 -20.55
N SER A 133 2.34 4.14 -21.35
CA SER A 133 1.31 4.38 -22.37
C SER A 133 -0.05 4.62 -21.74
N GLU A 134 -0.40 3.87 -20.69
CA GLU A 134 -1.61 4.08 -19.90
C GLU A 134 -1.57 5.45 -19.20
N LEU A 135 -0.45 5.79 -18.56
CA LEU A 135 -0.27 7.09 -17.91
C LEU A 135 -0.43 8.26 -18.90
N LEU A 136 0.16 8.18 -20.09
CA LEU A 136 0.05 9.23 -21.11
C LEU A 136 -1.35 9.36 -21.74
N LYS A 137 -2.18 8.32 -21.62
CA LYS A 137 -3.57 8.30 -22.13
C LYS A 137 -4.60 8.64 -21.06
N LEU A 138 -4.17 8.88 -19.83
CA LEU A 138 -5.07 9.18 -18.72
C LEU A 138 -5.92 10.43 -19.00
N ASP A 139 -7.24 10.30 -18.87
CA ASP A 139 -8.16 11.43 -18.99
C ASP A 139 -8.17 12.25 -17.70
N ILE A 140 -7.26 13.22 -17.63
CA ILE A 140 -7.07 14.07 -16.45
C ILE A 140 -8.31 14.89 -16.06
N ASN A 141 -9.27 15.10 -16.97
CA ASN A 141 -10.48 15.87 -16.67
C ASN A 141 -11.54 15.01 -15.98
N ASN A 142 -11.48 13.70 -16.15
CA ASN A 142 -12.48 12.76 -15.65
C ASN A 142 -11.92 11.78 -14.61
N THR A 143 -10.67 11.94 -14.17
CA THR A 143 -10.02 11.11 -13.14
C THR A 143 -9.80 11.92 -11.86
N ASP A 144 -10.50 11.59 -10.77
CA ASP A 144 -10.30 12.19 -9.44
C ASP A 144 -9.06 11.63 -8.73
N TYR A 145 -8.74 10.35 -8.96
CA TYR A 145 -7.66 9.61 -8.30
C TYR A 145 -6.86 8.75 -9.29
N VAL A 146 -5.53 8.79 -9.21
CA VAL A 146 -4.64 7.90 -9.96
C VAL A 146 -3.68 7.16 -9.03
N LEU A 147 -3.54 5.87 -9.28
CA LEU A 147 -2.56 4.96 -8.69
C LEU A 147 -1.71 4.32 -9.79
#